data_AF-A0A1Y3EHW4-F1
#
_entry.id   AF-A0A1Y3EHW4-F1
#
_cell.length_a   1.000
_cell.length_b   1.000
_cell.length_c   1.000
_cell.angle_alpha   90.00
_cell.angle_beta   90.00
_cell.angle_gamma   90.00
#
_symmetry.space_group_name_H-M   'P 1'
#
loop_
_entity.id
_entity.type
_entity.pdbx_description
1 polymer ?
#
loop_
_entity_poly.entity_id
_entity_poly.type
_entity_poly.pdbx_seq_one_letter_code
_entity_poly.pdbx_strand_id
1 'polypeptide(L)'
;MLTATVERGRIKCHQYWPKLFETQRYGRLQSNEERSVTHMQYSAWPDHGVPDDSKELIDFVVEVRQTRTGMVEPVIVHCSAGIGRTGVLILLETSMCLIEASEPIYPLEIVRNMRDQRAMLIQTAGQYKF
;
A
#
# COMPACT_ATOMS: atom_id res chain seq x y z
N MET A 1 -4.67 -0.55 -1.44
CA MET A 1 -4.42 -0.54 -2.90
C MET A 1 -3.82 0.80 -3.31
N LEU A 2 -2.69 0.81 -4.02
CA LEU A 2 -1.93 2.03 -4.38
C LEU A 2 -1.87 2.28 -5.91
N THR A 3 -2.91 1.89 -6.65
CA THR A 3 -2.96 2.05 -8.11
C THR A 3 -4.41 2.14 -8.54
N ALA A 4 -4.67 2.83 -9.65
CA ALA A 4 -5.94 2.69 -10.35
C ALA A 4 -6.00 1.32 -11.06
N THR A 5 -7.19 0.85 -11.42
CA THR A 5 -7.32 -0.38 -12.23
C THR A 5 -6.74 -0.19 -13.63
N VAL A 6 -6.83 1.03 -14.17
CA VAL A 6 -6.28 1.43 -15.46
C VAL A 6 -5.50 2.74 -15.31
N GLU A 7 -4.30 2.79 -15.89
CA GLU A 7 -3.45 3.97 -15.98
C GLU A 7 -3.01 4.13 -17.44
N ARG A 8 -3.32 5.26 -18.08
CA ARG A 8 -3.08 5.54 -19.51
C ARG A 8 -3.56 4.43 -20.47
N GLY A 9 -4.77 3.92 -20.24
CA GLY A 9 -5.35 2.85 -21.05
C GLY A 9 -4.70 1.48 -20.87
N ARG A 10 -3.72 1.34 -19.97
CA ARG A 10 -3.12 0.05 -19.60
C ARG A 10 -3.71 -0.45 -18.29
N ILE A 11 -4.17 -1.69 -18.29
CA ILE A 11 -4.63 -2.36 -17.07
C ILE A 11 -3.44 -2.54 -16.13
N LYS A 12 -3.57 -2.03 -14.90
CA LYS A 12 -2.58 -2.13 -13.82
C LYS A 12 -2.99 -3.12 -12.74
N CYS A 13 -4.29 -3.24 -12.51
CA CYS A 13 -4.88 -4.16 -11.56
C CYS A 13 -6.27 -4.57 -12.04
N HIS A 14 -6.62 -5.85 -11.92
CA HIS A 14 -7.98 -6.29 -12.14
C HIS A 14 -8.87 -5.77 -11.00
N GLN A 15 -10.11 -5.41 -11.30
CA GLN A 15 -11.08 -5.08 -10.25
C GLN A 15 -11.54 -6.37 -9.57
N TYR A 16 -10.92 -6.70 -8.44
CA TYR A 16 -11.18 -7.92 -7.66
C TYR A 16 -12.25 -7.73 -6.57
N TRP A 17 -13.01 -6.63 -6.64
CA TRP A 17 -14.13 -6.32 -5.75
C TRP A 17 -15.37 -5.94 -6.57
N PRO A 18 -16.58 -6.25 -6.07
CA PRO A 18 -17.81 -5.89 -6.77
C PRO A 18 -18.03 -4.37 -6.78
N LYS A 19 -18.94 -3.88 -7.64
CA LYS A 19 -19.42 -2.50 -7.54
C LYS A 19 -20.29 -2.34 -6.28
N LEU A 20 -20.56 -1.09 -5.88
CA LEU A 20 -21.46 -0.83 -4.75
C LEU A 20 -22.81 -1.52 -4.98
N PHE A 21 -23.29 -2.19 -3.93
CA PHE A 21 -24.54 -2.95 -3.90
C PHE A 21 -24.58 -4.21 -4.78
N GLU A 22 -23.46 -4.60 -5.39
CA GLU A 22 -23.32 -5.87 -6.10
C GLU A 22 -22.62 -6.92 -5.24
N THR A 23 -22.84 -8.20 -5.54
CA THR A 23 -22.12 -9.33 -4.92
C THR A 23 -21.41 -10.13 -5.99
N GLN A 24 -20.14 -10.45 -5.76
CA GLN A 24 -19.34 -11.27 -6.65
C GLN A 24 -18.72 -12.45 -5.88
N ARG A 25 -18.75 -13.64 -6.49
CA ARG A 25 -18.15 -14.86 -5.91
C ARG A 25 -16.80 -15.12 -6.56
N TYR A 26 -15.77 -15.27 -5.74
CA TYR A 26 -14.43 -15.65 -6.16
C TYR A 26 -14.06 -16.99 -5.55
N GLY A 27 -13.81 -17.99 -6.40
CA GLY A 27 -13.47 -19.35 -5.95
C GLY A 27 -14.61 -20.04 -5.17
N ARG A 28 -14.23 -21.07 -4.40
CA ARG A 28 -15.15 -21.83 -3.52
C ARG A 28 -14.84 -21.47 -2.07
N LEU A 29 -15.76 -20.78 -1.41
CA LEU A 29 -15.70 -20.56 0.05
C LEU A 29 -15.84 -21.91 0.75
N GLN A 30 -14.87 -22.24 1.60
CA GLN A 30 -14.81 -23.53 2.31
C GLN A 30 -15.52 -23.48 3.67
N SER A 31 -15.92 -22.29 4.12
CA SER A 31 -16.68 -22.07 5.35
C SER A 31 -17.86 -21.14 5.10
N ASN A 32 -18.84 -21.20 6.00
CA ASN A 32 -19.90 -20.19 6.12
C ASN A 32 -19.48 -19.04 7.07
N GLU A 33 -18.18 -18.89 7.33
CA GLU A 33 -17.66 -17.81 8.16
C GLU A 33 -17.62 -16.53 7.33
N GLU A 34 -18.19 -15.46 7.87
CA GLU A 34 -18.14 -14.14 7.25
C GLU A 34 -17.12 -13.28 7.98
N ARG A 35 -16.30 -12.55 7.20
CA ARG A 35 -15.32 -11.60 7.72
C ARG A 35 -15.52 -10.27 7.02
N SER A 36 -15.59 -9.20 7.81
CA SER A 36 -15.55 -7.84 7.25
C SER A 36 -14.11 -7.51 6.86
N VAL A 37 -13.93 -6.95 5.66
CA VAL A 37 -12.62 -6.49 5.16
C VAL A 37 -12.74 -5.02 4.78
N THR A 38 -11.93 -4.19 5.42
CA THR A 38 -11.79 -2.78 5.03
C THR A 38 -10.82 -2.67 3.86
N HIS A 39 -11.29 -2.13 2.73
CA HIS A 39 -10.46 -1.88 1.56
C HIS A 39 -10.22 -0.38 1.38
N MET A 40 -8.95 0.01 1.32
CA MET A 40 -8.54 1.40 1.15
C MET A 40 -7.75 1.56 -0.15
N GLN A 41 -8.15 2.52 -0.99
CA GLN A 41 -7.48 2.81 -2.26
C GLN A 41 -6.96 4.24 -2.29
N TYR A 42 -5.64 4.39 -2.49
CA TYR A 42 -5.03 5.66 -2.86
C TYR A 42 -4.96 5.75 -4.38
N SER A 43 -5.79 6.62 -4.96
CA SER A 43 -5.98 6.77 -6.41
C SER A 43 -5.19 7.93 -7.02
N ALA A 44 -4.64 8.83 -6.20
CA ALA A 44 -3.97 10.05 -6.66
C ALA A 44 -2.50 9.85 -7.08
N TRP A 45 -1.96 8.62 -7.03
CA TRP A 45 -0.58 8.39 -7.46
C TRP A 45 -0.44 8.57 -8.98
N PRO A 46 0.46 9.46 -9.46
CA PRO A 46 0.59 9.72 -10.89
C PRO A 46 1.13 8.51 -11.69
N ASP A 47 0.81 8.48 -12.98
CA ASP A 47 1.25 7.43 -13.90
C ASP A 47 2.79 7.35 -14.02
N HIS A 48 3.46 8.50 -13.95
CA HIS A 48 4.91 8.62 -13.98
C HIS A 48 5.41 9.32 -12.73
N GLY A 49 6.49 8.77 -12.15
CA GLY A 49 7.15 9.36 -11.00
C GLY A 49 6.37 9.17 -9.70
N VAL A 50 6.25 10.27 -8.97
CA VAL A 50 5.77 10.37 -7.59
C VAL A 50 4.84 11.58 -7.50
N PRO A 51 3.92 11.63 -6.52
CA PRO A 51 3.13 12.83 -6.26
C PRO A 51 4.02 14.08 -6.09
N ASP A 52 3.52 15.24 -6.52
CA ASP A 52 4.24 16.52 -6.34
C ASP A 52 4.26 16.97 -4.86
N ASP A 53 3.23 16.59 -4.10
CA ASP A 53 3.11 16.84 -2.66
C ASP A 53 2.90 15.50 -1.92
N SER A 54 3.67 15.30 -0.85
CA SER A 54 3.59 14.14 0.04
C SER A 54 2.38 14.14 0.98
N LYS A 55 1.74 15.30 1.20
CA LYS A 55 0.71 15.48 2.23
C LYS A 55 -0.46 14.50 2.07
N GLU A 56 -0.99 14.34 0.87
CA GLU A 56 -2.12 13.42 0.64
C GLU A 56 -1.74 11.96 0.92
N LEU A 57 -0.50 11.56 0.61
CA LEU A 57 -0.02 10.23 0.93
C LEU A 57 0.18 10.05 2.44
N ILE A 58 0.70 11.06 3.13
CA ILE A 58 0.84 11.06 4.60
C ILE A 58 -0.54 10.93 5.25
N ASP A 59 -1.51 11.74 4.85
CA ASP A 59 -2.89 11.68 5.35
C ASP A 59 -3.50 10.29 5.12
N PHE A 60 -3.28 9.69 3.94
CA PHE A 60 -3.70 8.33 3.64
C PHE A 60 -3.05 7.29 4.56
N VAL A 61 -1.74 7.39 4.82
CA VAL A 61 -1.04 6.48 5.74
C VAL A 61 -1.53 6.63 7.19
N VAL A 62 -1.85 7.86 7.62
CA VAL A 62 -2.47 8.09 8.93
C VAL A 62 -3.82 7.37 9.03
N GLU A 63 -4.67 7.47 8.02
CA GLU A 63 -5.96 6.76 7.99
C GLU A 63 -5.78 5.22 8.01
N VAL A 64 -4.79 4.70 7.27
CA VAL A 64 -4.44 3.27 7.28
C VAL A 64 -4.04 2.81 8.69
N ARG A 65 -3.20 3.60 9.37
CA ARG A 65 -2.75 3.32 10.75
C ARG A 65 -3.92 3.34 11.72
N GLN A 66 -4.79 4.35 11.63
CA GLN A 66 -5.98 4.47 12.47
C GLN A 66 -6.91 3.27 12.30
N THR A 67 -7.19 2.88 11.05
CA THR A 67 -8.03 1.72 10.73
C THR A 67 -7.45 0.41 11.28
N ARG A 68 -6.12 0.28 11.34
CA ARG A 68 -5.43 -0.90 11.88
C ARG A 68 -5.34 -0.93 13.41
N THR A 69 -5.72 0.13 14.11
CA THR A 69 -5.56 0.20 15.57
C THR A 69 -6.26 -0.97 16.26
N GLY A 70 -5.51 -1.76 17.02
CA GLY A 70 -6.03 -2.95 17.71
C GLY A 70 -6.08 -4.23 16.87
N MET A 71 -5.68 -4.19 15.59
CA MET A 71 -5.53 -5.37 14.75
C MET A 71 -4.13 -5.99 14.90
N VAL A 72 -4.07 -7.31 14.96
CA VAL A 72 -2.80 -8.09 15.01
C VAL A 72 -2.53 -8.81 13.70
N GLU A 73 -3.52 -8.84 12.81
CA GLU A 73 -3.46 -9.48 11.52
C GLU A 73 -2.62 -8.67 10.51
N PRO A 74 -1.91 -9.34 9.59
CA PRO A 74 -1.17 -8.66 8.54
C PRO A 74 -2.08 -7.83 7.62
N VAL A 75 -1.62 -6.63 7.25
CA VAL A 75 -2.27 -5.81 6.21
C VAL A 75 -1.80 -6.23 4.84
N ILE A 76 -2.74 -6.43 3.92
CA ILE A 76 -2.45 -6.68 2.51
C ILE A 76 -2.24 -5.35 1.78
N VAL A 77 -1.02 -5.13 1.29
CA VAL A 77 -0.66 -3.95 0.50
C VAL A 77 -0.27 -4.37 -0.92
N HIS A 78 -0.84 -3.72 -1.92
CA HIS A 78 -0.45 -3.93 -3.31
C HIS A 78 -0.56 -2.64 -4.14
N CYS A 79 0.20 -2.61 -5.25
CA CYS A 79 0.03 -1.68 -6.36
C CYS A 79 -0.23 -2.49 -7.64
N SER A 80 0.53 -2.28 -8.71
CA SER A 80 0.50 -3.14 -9.90
C SER A 80 1.47 -4.32 -9.75
N ALA A 81 2.78 -4.08 -9.70
CA ALA A 81 3.80 -5.12 -9.46
C ALA A 81 4.04 -5.43 -7.96
N GLY A 82 3.48 -4.61 -7.06
CA GLY A 82 3.64 -4.76 -5.61
C GLY A 82 5.06 -4.46 -5.11
N ILE A 83 5.82 -3.58 -5.77
CA ILE A 83 7.21 -3.28 -5.40
C ILE A 83 7.49 -1.77 -5.21
N GLY A 84 7.11 -0.91 -6.16
CA GLY A 84 7.42 0.52 -6.11
C GLY A 84 6.61 1.26 -5.03
N ARG A 85 5.37 1.60 -5.36
CA ARG A 85 4.44 2.32 -4.46
C ARG A 85 4.21 1.58 -3.13
N THR A 86 4.14 0.24 -3.20
CA THR A 86 4.06 -0.63 -2.01
C THR A 86 5.25 -0.42 -1.07
N GLY A 87 6.48 -0.36 -1.60
CA GLY A 87 7.66 -0.10 -0.79
C GLY A 87 7.66 1.29 -0.15
N VAL A 88 7.16 2.31 -0.86
CA VAL A 88 7.05 3.68 -0.30
C VAL A 88 6.08 3.71 0.88
N LEU A 89 4.91 3.07 0.77
CA LEU A 89 3.96 3.02 1.89
C LEU A 89 4.56 2.34 3.11
N ILE A 90 5.23 1.19 2.92
CA ILE A 90 5.85 0.44 4.03
C ILE A 90 6.99 1.25 4.66
N LEU A 91 7.84 1.90 3.85
CA LEU A 91 8.92 2.74 4.35
C LEU A 91 8.39 3.93 5.15
N LEU A 92 7.37 4.64 4.64
CA LEU A 92 6.77 5.80 5.29
C LEU A 92 6.15 5.40 6.63
N GLU A 93 5.36 4.33 6.65
CA GLU A 93 4.74 3.82 7.87
C GLU A 93 5.77 3.35 8.91
N THR A 94 6.83 2.65 8.47
CA THR A 94 7.93 2.22 9.34
C THR A 94 8.64 3.43 9.94
N SER A 95 8.88 4.45 9.12
CA SER A 95 9.51 5.70 9.55
C SER A 95 8.66 6.43 10.60
N MET A 96 7.33 6.49 10.42
CA MET A 96 6.42 7.05 11.42
C MET A 96 6.51 6.33 12.77
N CYS A 97 6.55 4.98 12.77
CA CYS A 97 6.72 4.22 14.01
C CYS A 97 8.05 4.54 14.71
N LEU A 98 9.14 4.66 13.94
CA LEU A 98 10.45 5.00 14.50
C LEU A 98 10.47 6.41 15.08
N ILE A 99 9.83 7.38 14.42
CA ILE A 99 9.67 8.76 14.94
C ILE A 99 8.94 8.75 16.28
N GLU A 100 7.80 8.05 16.37
CA GLU A 100 7.01 7.94 17.60
C GLU A 100 7.79 7.27 18.74
N ALA A 101 8.65 6.30 18.39
CA ALA A 101 9.54 5.63 19.34
C ALA A 101 10.81 6.43 19.68
N SER A 102 11.00 7.63 19.10
CA SER A 102 12.24 8.42 19.21
C SER A 102 13.51 7.65 18.76
N GLU A 103 13.35 6.74 17.80
CA GLU A 103 14.43 5.96 17.20
C GLU A 103 14.97 6.64 15.93
N PRO A 104 16.26 6.46 15.60
CA PRO A 104 16.83 7.02 14.38
C PRO A 104 16.27 6.33 13.14
N ILE A 105 16.08 7.11 12.07
CA ILE A 105 15.57 6.61 10.79
C ILE A 105 16.73 6.53 9.80
N TYR A 106 17.01 5.33 9.31
CA TYR A 106 17.97 5.09 8.23
C TYR A 106 17.25 4.47 7.02
N PRO A 107 16.72 5.28 6.09
CA PRO A 107 15.89 4.78 4.99
C PRO A 107 16.56 3.68 4.15
N LEU A 108 17.88 3.76 3.94
CA LEU A 108 18.63 2.76 3.19
C LEU A 108 18.61 1.39 3.89
N GLU A 109 18.74 1.37 5.21
CA GLU A 109 18.70 0.14 6.00
C GLU A 109 17.30 -0.47 6.03
N ILE A 110 16.27 0.37 6.20
CA ILE A 110 14.88 -0.07 6.12
C ILE A 110 14.60 -0.69 4.75
N VAL A 111 15.02 -0.03 3.66
CA VAL A 111 14.85 -0.57 2.29
C VAL A 111 15.63 -1.86 2.08
N ARG A 112 16.85 -1.98 2.64
CA ARG A 112 17.60 -3.24 2.58
C ARG A 112 16.83 -4.37 3.27
N ASN A 113 16.38 -4.16 4.51
CA ASN A 113 15.64 -5.15 5.28
C ASN A 113 14.29 -5.51 4.62
N MET A 114 13.63 -4.56 3.97
CA MET A 114 12.44 -4.81 3.16
C MET A 114 12.77 -5.68 1.94
N ARG A 115 13.87 -5.40 1.25
CA ARG A 115 14.29 -6.14 0.04
C ARG A 115 14.74 -7.57 0.32
N ASP A 116 15.19 -7.87 1.53
CA ASP A 116 15.48 -9.22 1.99
C ASP A 116 14.21 -10.09 2.07
N GLN A 117 13.03 -9.48 2.23
CA GLN A 117 11.74 -10.17 2.28
C GLN A 117 11.00 -10.15 0.93
N ARG A 118 11.14 -9.06 0.16
CA ARG A 118 10.60 -8.95 -1.20
C ARG A 118 11.52 -8.10 -2.07
N ALA A 119 12.14 -8.75 -3.05
CA ALA A 119 13.08 -8.10 -3.95
C ALA A 119 12.49 -6.85 -4.62
N MET A 120 13.36 -5.86 -4.86
CA MET A 120 13.06 -4.64 -5.63
C MET A 120 12.01 -3.69 -5.01
N LEU A 121 11.66 -3.82 -3.72
CA LEU A 121 10.87 -2.80 -3.01
C LEU A 121 11.54 -1.41 -3.13
N ILE A 122 10.72 -0.40 -3.42
CA ILE A 122 11.12 0.94 -3.92
C ILE A 122 11.91 0.80 -5.23
N GLN A 123 11.24 1.05 -6.35
CA GLN A 123 11.70 0.64 -7.68
C GLN A 123 12.58 1.70 -8.36
N THR A 124 12.34 2.99 -8.09
CA THR A 124 13.04 4.09 -8.77
C THR A 124 13.70 5.03 -7.77
N ALA A 125 14.77 5.72 -8.21
CA ALA A 125 15.41 6.76 -7.40
C ALA A 125 14.43 7.90 -7.03
N GLY A 126 13.47 8.20 -7.92
CA GLY A 126 12.41 9.18 -7.62
C GLY A 126 11.53 8.76 -6.44
N GLN A 127 11.17 7.48 -6.34
CA GLN A 127 10.41 6.92 -5.20
C GLN A 127 11.22 6.86 -3.91
N TYR A 128 12.55 6.75 -3.99
CA TYR A 128 13.40 6.77 -2.80
C TYR A 128 13.68 8.19 -2.29
N LYS A 129 13.71 9.16 -3.21
CA LYS A 129 13.89 10.58 -2.89
C LYS A 129 12.62 11.22 -2.34
N PHE A 130 11.47 10.83 -2.88
CA PHE A 130 10.14 11.24 -2.43
C PHE A 130 9.81 10.60 -1.09
#